data_AF-A0A9P7EWI0-F1
#
_entry.id   AF-A0A9P7EWI0-F1
#
_cell.length_a   1.000
_cell.length_b   1.000
_cell.length_c   1.000
_cell.angle_alpha   90.00
_cell.angle_beta   90.00
_cell.angle_gamma   90.00
#
_symmetry.space_group_name_H-M   'P 1'
#
loop_
_entity.id
_entity.type
_entity.pdbx_description
1 polymer ?
#
loop_
_entity_poly.entity_id
_entity_poly.type
_entity_poly.pdbx_seq_one_letter_code
_entity_poly.pdbx_strand_id
1 'polypeptide(L)'
;MGPFIEFAGGYLTNPEATERYQFCLAKTADQFMYSRLNLEYSHHWRNLGIVFGHFTFNIVAVFWFRYFTRIRTVSVFASLRQNLIRRK
;
A
#
# COMPACT_ATOMS: atom_id res chain seq x y z
N MET A 1 -23.77 11.48 28.33
CA MET A 1 -23.08 11.27 27.04
C MET A 1 -21.67 11.89 26.97
N GLY A 2 -21.17 12.58 28.00
CA GLY A 2 -19.78 13.08 28.06
C GLY A 2 -18.68 12.01 28.05
N PRO A 3 -18.78 10.89 28.81
CA PRO A 3 -17.68 9.92 28.93
C PRO A 3 -17.38 9.16 27.63
N PHE A 4 -18.39 8.95 26.78
CA PHE A 4 -18.21 8.24 25.51
C PHE A 4 -17.49 9.10 24.46
N ILE A 5 -17.69 10.42 24.47
CA ILE A 5 -17.03 11.35 23.54
C ILE A 5 -15.55 11.48 23.90
N GLU A 6 -15.24 11.51 25.20
CA GLU A 6 -13.88 11.53 25.72
C GLU A 6 -13.13 10.22 25.41
N PHE A 7 -13.81 9.07 25.47
CA PHE A 7 -13.24 7.76 25.15
C PHE A 7 -13.10 7.49 23.65
N ALA A 8 -14.13 7.79 22.85
CA ALA A 8 -14.17 7.46 21.43
C ALA A 8 -13.43 8.47 20.54
N GLY A 9 -13.19 9.68 21.02
CA GLY A 9 -12.64 10.79 20.25
C GLY A 9 -13.64 11.33 19.22
N GLY A 10 -13.81 12.65 19.17
CA GLY A 10 -14.76 13.32 18.27
C GLY A 10 -15.37 14.56 18.91
N TYR A 11 -16.15 15.33 18.15
CA TYR A 11 -16.86 16.51 18.66
C TYR A 11 -18.32 16.54 18.19
N LEU A 12 -19.17 17.19 18.98
CA LEU A 12 -20.54 17.50 18.61
C LEU A 12 -20.53 18.81 17.80
N THR A 13 -21.16 18.82 16.63
CA THR A 13 -21.29 20.05 15.83
C THR A 13 -22.27 21.05 16.47
N ASN A 14 -23.22 20.58 17.27
CA ASN A 14 -24.09 21.42 18.07
C ASN A 14 -24.40 20.77 19.44
N PRO A 15 -23.87 21.31 20.55
CA PRO A 15 -24.08 20.76 21.89
C PRO A 15 -25.50 20.99 22.45
N GLU A 16 -26.32 21.86 21.85
CA GLU A 16 -27.67 22.18 22.31
C GLU A 16 -28.79 21.50 21.50
N ALA A 17 -28.45 20.71 20.47
CA ALA A 17 -29.45 20.09 19.61
C ALA A 17 -30.09 18.85 20.26
N THR A 18 -31.31 18.97 20.76
CA THR A 18 -32.05 17.91 21.48
C THR A 18 -32.60 16.81 20.57
N GLU A 19 -32.81 17.09 19.28
CA GLU A 19 -33.46 16.15 18.34
C GLU A 19 -32.55 15.64 17.23
N ARG A 20 -31.42 16.32 16.95
CA ARG A 20 -30.48 15.95 15.87
C ARG A 20 -29.04 16.05 16.36
N TYR A 21 -28.63 15.10 17.19
CA TYR A 21 -27.23 14.97 17.62
C TYR A 21 -26.35 14.56 16.44
N GLN A 22 -25.60 15.52 15.91
CA GLN A 22 -24.60 15.27 14.88
C GLN A 22 -23.24 15.08 15.55
N PHE A 23 -22.77 13.83 15.57
CA PHE A 23 -21.46 13.45 16.10
C PHE A 23 -20.45 13.29 14.95
N CYS A 24 -19.37 14.07 14.99
CA CYS A 24 -18.30 14.00 14.01
C CYS A 24 -17.05 13.36 14.64
N LEU A 25 -16.62 12.24 14.06
CA LEU A 25 -15.44 11.48 14.50
C LEU A 25 -14.10 12.18 14.18
N ALA A 26 -14.08 13.08 13.21
CA ALA A 26 -12.89 13.86 12.84
C ALA A 26 -13.30 15.14 12.11
N LYS A 27 -12.59 16.25 12.37
CA LYS A 27 -12.87 17.57 11.74
C LYS A 27 -12.29 17.65 10.32
N THR A 28 -11.20 16.94 10.07
CA THR A 28 -10.49 16.89 8.79
C THR A 28 -10.00 15.47 8.51
N ALA A 29 -9.88 15.13 7.22
CA ALA A 29 -9.38 13.83 6.79
C ALA A 29 -8.00 13.53 7.39
N ASP A 30 -7.15 14.56 7.54
CA ASP A 30 -5.81 14.45 8.13
C ASP A 30 -5.84 13.99 9.60
N GLN A 31 -6.78 14.49 10.40
CA GLN A 31 -6.93 14.07 11.81
C GLN A 31 -7.40 12.62 11.94
N PHE A 32 -8.30 12.20 11.04
CA PHE A 32 -8.74 10.81 10.98
C PHE A 32 -7.59 9.88 10.58
N MET A 33 -6.83 10.25 9.55
CA MET A 33 -5.70 9.47 9.05
C MET A 33 -4.55 9.38 10.07
N TYR A 34 -4.25 10.49 10.76
CA TYR A 34 -3.25 10.49 11.83
C TYR A 34 -3.68 9.60 13.01
N SER A 35 -4.91 9.80 13.51
CA SER A 35 -5.38 9.12 14.74
C SER A 35 -5.69 7.64 14.55
N ARG A 36 -6.15 7.23 13.37
CA ARG A 36 -6.54 5.84 13.09
C ARG A 36 -5.46 5.03 12.38
N LEU A 37 -4.66 5.65 11.52
CA LEU A 37 -3.72 4.95 10.66
C LEU A 37 -2.25 5.27 10.98
N ASN A 38 -1.96 6.14 11.97
CA ASN A 38 -0.61 6.64 12.27
C ASN A 38 0.14 7.11 10.99
N LEU A 39 -0.61 7.56 9.99
CA LEU A 39 -0.07 8.05 8.75
C LEU A 39 0.27 9.52 8.94
N GLU A 40 1.51 9.76 9.35
CA GLU A 40 2.06 11.11 9.42
C GLU A 40 2.17 11.68 8.00
N TYR A 41 1.50 12.81 7.75
CA TYR A 41 1.51 13.50 6.45
C TYR A 41 2.94 13.80 5.98
N SER A 42 3.90 13.96 6.90
CA SER A 42 5.32 14.13 6.57
C SER A 42 5.93 13.00 5.71
N HIS A 43 5.34 11.79 5.69
CA HIS A 43 5.91 10.63 5.03
C HIS A 43 5.21 10.24 3.72
N HIS A 44 4.24 11.00 3.22
CA HIS A 44 3.51 10.62 2.01
C HIS A 44 4.43 10.46 0.79
N TRP A 45 5.44 11.32 0.63
CA TRP A 45 6.37 11.25 -0.51
C TRP A 45 7.28 10.04 -0.44
N ARG A 46 7.71 9.63 0.76
CA ARG A 46 8.51 8.42 0.96
C ARG A 46 7.69 7.18 0.63
N ASN A 47 6.46 7.11 1.16
CA ASN A 47 5.58 5.96 0.98
C ASN A 47 5.18 5.80 -0.49
N LEU A 48 4.85 6.91 -1.17
CA LEU A 48 4.62 6.92 -2.62
C LEU A 48 5.87 6.47 -3.39
N GLY A 49 7.04 6.98 -3.02
CA GLY A 49 8.32 6.59 -3.64
C GLY A 49 8.61 5.09 -3.54
N ILE A 50 8.31 4.46 -2.41
CA ILE A 50 8.48 3.00 -2.22
C ILE A 50 7.56 2.21 -3.14
N VAL A 51 6.28 2.62 -3.24
CA VAL A 51 5.31 1.97 -4.14
C VAL A 51 5.73 2.12 -5.60
N PHE A 52 6.11 3.33 -6.02
CA PHE A 52 6.62 3.58 -7.37
C PHE A 52 7.89 2.77 -7.66
N GLY A 53 8.84 2.70 -6.70
CA GLY A 53 10.04 1.89 -6.82
C GLY A 53 9.75 0.41 -7.03
N HIS A 54 8.76 -0.14 -6.31
CA HIS A 54 8.30 -1.51 -6.50
C HIS A 54 7.73 -1.73 -7.92
N PHE A 55 6.88 -0.82 -8.41
CA PHE A 55 6.32 -0.91 -9.77
C PHE A 55 7.42 -0.87 -10.83
N THR A 56 8.34 0.10 -10.75
CA THR A 56 9.46 0.24 -11.69
C THR A 56 10.36 -0.99 -11.69
N PHE A 57 10.72 -1.51 -10.51
CA PHE A 57 11.53 -2.73 -10.41
C PHE A 57 10.88 -3.92 -11.11
N ASN A 58 9.58 -4.12 -10.92
CA ASN A 58 8.85 -5.24 -11.52
C ASN A 58 8.79 -5.12 -13.05
N ILE A 59 8.52 -3.91 -13.56
CA ILE A 59 8.51 -3.64 -15.00
C ILE A 59 9.88 -3.94 -15.60
N VAL A 60 10.95 -3.41 -14.99
CA VAL A 60 12.34 -3.68 -15.41
C VAL A 60 12.63 -5.17 -15.40
N ALA A 61 12.27 -5.89 -14.33
CA ALA A 61 12.47 -7.33 -14.22
C ALA A 61 11.78 -8.10 -15.35
N VAL A 62 10.52 -7.79 -15.67
CA VAL A 62 9.79 -8.43 -16.78
C VAL A 62 10.48 -8.19 -18.12
N PHE A 63 10.90 -6.96 -18.41
CA PHE A 63 11.64 -6.67 -19.64
C PHE A 63 13.01 -7.34 -19.68
N TRP A 64 13.70 -7.40 -18.54
CA TRP A 64 14.99 -8.07 -18.42
C TRP A 64 14.84 -9.57 -18.67
N PHE A 65 13.92 -10.24 -17.98
CA PHE A 65 13.62 -11.66 -18.22
C PHE A 65 13.15 -11.91 -19.65
N ARG A 66 12.31 -11.05 -20.24
CA ARG A 66 11.89 -11.16 -21.63
C ARG A 66 13.07 -11.02 -22.60
N TYR A 67 13.98 -10.07 -22.34
CA TYR A 67 15.18 -9.89 -23.14
C TYR A 67 16.09 -11.12 -23.05
N PHE A 68 16.36 -11.63 -21.85
CA PHE A 68 17.21 -12.81 -21.66
C PHE A 68 16.58 -14.08 -22.22
N THR A 69 15.28 -14.31 -22.02
CA THR A 69 14.59 -15.46 -22.60
C THR A 69 14.59 -15.40 -24.14
N ARG A 70 14.36 -14.22 -24.73
CA ARG A 70 14.28 -14.06 -26.19
C ARG A 70 15.65 -13.99 -26.89
N ILE A 71 16.63 -13.29 -26.32
CA ILE A 71 17.93 -13.03 -26.97
C ILE A 71 19.03 -13.99 -26.48
N ARG A 72 18.95 -14.48 -25.24
CA ARG A 72 19.98 -15.34 -24.64
C ARG A 72 19.54 -16.78 -24.34
N THR A 73 18.27 -17.16 -24.54
CA THR A 73 17.78 -18.47 -24.06
C THR A 73 16.98 -19.26 -25.08
N VAL A 74 17.70 -19.87 -26.02
CA VAL A 74 17.40 -21.26 -26.38
C VAL A 74 18.36 -22.22 -25.65
N SER A 75 19.44 -21.76 -24.99
CA SER A 75 20.47 -22.68 -24.46
C SER A 75 20.31 -23.10 -23.00
N VAL A 76 19.84 -22.27 -22.06
CA VAL A 76 19.78 -22.68 -20.63
C VAL A 76 18.70 -23.74 -20.41
N PHE A 77 17.49 -23.52 -20.94
CA PHE A 77 16.39 -24.48 -20.82
C PHE A 77 16.66 -25.75 -21.66
N ALA A 78 17.29 -25.61 -22.84
CA ALA A 78 17.74 -26.76 -23.62
C ALA A 78 18.86 -27.53 -22.92
N SER A 79 19.83 -26.85 -22.30
CA SER A 79 20.93 -27.48 -21.56
C SER A 79 20.44 -28.21 -20.30
N LEU A 80 19.50 -27.61 -19.56
CA LEU A 80 18.89 -28.26 -18.40
C LEU A 80 18.08 -29.51 -18.82
N ARG A 81 17.32 -29.42 -19.93
CA ARG A 81 16.60 -30.56 -20.53
C ARG A 81 17.56 -31.65 -21.00
N GLN A 82 18.67 -31.28 -21.65
CA GLN A 82 19.70 -32.22 -22.10
C GLN A 82 20.33 -32.95 -20.91
N ASN A 83 20.66 -32.25 -19.82
CA ASN A 83 21.22 -32.86 -18.60
C ASN A 83 20.22 -33.79 -17.89
N LEU A 84 18.93 -33.48 -17.92
CA LEU A 84 17.86 -34.34 -17.39
C LEU A 84 17.68 -35.61 -18.22
N ILE A 85 17.78 -35.52 -19.55
CA ILE A 85 17.72 -36.68 -20.46
C ILE A 85 18.98 -37.56 -20.31
N ARG A 86 20.16 -36.95 -20.14
CA ARG A 86 21.44 -37.66 -19.98
C ARG A 86 21.60 -38.41 -18.65
N ARG A 87 20.75 -38.12 -17.66
CA ARG A 87 20.72 -38.79 -16.34
C ARG A 87 19.76 -39.98 -16.26
N LYS A 88 19.01 -40.28 -17.31
CA LYS A 88 18.13 -41.45 -17.42
C LYS A 88 18.78 -42.50 -18.32
#